data_AF-A0A450XBD6-F1
#
_entry.id   AF-A0A450XBD6-F1
#
_cell.length_a   1.000
_cell.length_b   1.000
_cell.length_c   1.000
_cell.angle_alpha   90.00
_cell.angle_beta   90.00
_cell.angle_gamma   90.00
#
_symmetry.space_group_name_H-M   'P 1'
#
loop_
_entity.id
_entity.type
_entity.pdbx_description
1 polymer ?
#
loop_
_entity_poly.entity_id
_entity_poly.type
_entity_poly.pdbx_seq_one_letter_code
_entity_poly.pdbx_strand_id
1 'polypeptide(L)'
;HAAEHFYTSGDLEPLCDFIETRYFQVFDNRDYRWNNELVIKTAFLVVLFSDTFYIMDSETAIDKGYADLSLIIRPDMRKYRLLDHLLE
;
A
#
# COMPACT_ATOMS: atom_id res chain seq x y z
N HIS A 1 -1.88 -13.02 3.13
CA HIS A 1 -3.31 -13.06 2.78
C HIS A 1 -3.93 -11.68 2.59
N ALA A 2 -3.78 -10.71 3.50
CA ALA A 2 -4.36 -9.36 3.30
C ALA A 2 -3.84 -8.67 2.02
N ALA A 3 -2.52 -8.66 1.79
CA ALA A 3 -1.93 -8.10 0.57
C ALA A 3 -2.35 -8.86 -0.71
N GLU A 4 -2.43 -10.20 -0.66
CA GLU A 4 -2.88 -11.02 -1.80
C GLU A 4 -4.34 -10.73 -2.17
N HIS A 5 -5.19 -10.53 -1.16
CA HIS A 5 -6.57 -10.12 -1.37
C HIS A 5 -6.61 -8.77 -2.06
N PHE A 6 -5.91 -7.77 -1.51
CA PHE A 6 -5.80 -6.44 -2.08
C PHE A 6 -5.33 -6.47 -3.55
N TYR A 7 -4.32 -7.27 -3.88
CA TYR A 7 -3.80 -7.36 -5.26
C TYR A 7 -4.84 -7.77 -6.31
N THR A 8 -5.88 -8.49 -5.90
CA THR A 8 -6.91 -9.03 -6.81
C THR A 8 -8.25 -8.30 -6.70
N SER A 9 -8.63 -7.82 -5.50
CA SER A 9 -9.90 -7.15 -5.25
C SER A 9 -9.79 -5.63 -5.23
N GLY A 10 -8.60 -5.07 -4.95
CA GLY A 10 -8.41 -3.66 -4.62
C GLY A 10 -8.95 -3.27 -3.24
N ASP A 11 -9.41 -4.24 -2.45
CA ASP A 11 -9.96 -3.97 -1.13
C ASP A 11 -8.85 -3.68 -0.11
N LEU A 12 -8.87 -2.45 0.41
CA LEU A 12 -7.90 -1.93 1.38
C LEU A 12 -8.26 -2.28 2.82
N GLU A 13 -9.53 -2.59 3.12
CA GLU A 13 -9.99 -2.79 4.50
C GLU A 13 -9.21 -3.89 5.24
N PRO A 14 -8.97 -5.08 4.63
CA PRO A 14 -8.14 -6.12 5.27
C PRO A 14 -6.68 -5.70 5.47
N LEU A 15 -6.18 -4.77 4.65
CA LEU A 15 -4.82 -4.26 4.75
C LEU A 15 -4.69 -3.24 5.89
N CYS A 16 -5.67 -2.34 6.00
CA CYS A 16 -5.79 -1.39 7.11
C CYS A 16 -5.89 -2.14 8.44
N ASP A 17 -6.82 -3.09 8.56
CA ASP A 17 -6.99 -3.91 9.77
C ASP A 17 -5.69 -4.61 10.20
N PHE A 18 -4.94 -5.13 9.22
CA PHE A 18 -3.65 -5.76 9.46
C PHE A 18 -2.61 -4.76 9.95
N ILE A 19 -2.50 -3.59 9.33
CA ILE A 19 -1.56 -2.53 9.73
C ILE A 19 -1.89 -2.02 11.14
N GLU A 20 -3.17 -1.74 11.41
CA GLU A 20 -3.64 -1.26 12.70
C GLU A 20 -3.37 -2.29 13.81
N THR A 21 -3.71 -3.55 13.56
CA THR A 21 -3.57 -4.62 14.55
C THR A 21 -2.11 -5.04 14.77
N ARG A 22 -1.23 -4.96 13.78
CA ARG A 22 0.13 -5.49 13.89
C ARG A 22 1.21 -4.45 14.10
N TYR A 23 1.11 -3.33 13.40
CA TYR A 23 2.13 -2.28 13.43
C TYR A 23 1.70 -1.15 14.37
N PHE A 24 0.45 -0.70 14.29
CA PHE A 24 -0.01 0.42 15.11
C PHE A 24 -0.39 0.07 16.55
N GLN A 25 -0.61 -1.20 16.90
CA GLN A 25 -0.72 -1.59 18.32
C GLN A 25 0.53 -1.24 19.15
N VAL A 26 1.70 -1.14 18.52
CA VAL A 26 2.95 -0.72 19.19
C VAL A 26 3.00 0.80 19.37
N PHE A 27 2.31 1.55 18.50
CA PHE A 27 2.11 2.99 18.60
C PHE A 27 0.83 3.25 19.42
N ASP A 28 0.96 3.21 20.75
CA ASP A 28 -0.18 3.37 21.67
C ASP A 28 -1.08 4.55 21.28
N ASN A 29 -2.40 4.33 21.38
CA ASN A 29 -3.53 5.02 20.75
C ASN A 29 -3.59 6.55 20.97
N ARG A 30 -2.68 7.10 21.77
CA ARG A 30 -2.53 8.52 22.11
C ARG A 30 -1.75 9.31 21.06
N ASP A 31 -0.83 8.66 20.34
CA ASP A 31 0.01 9.25 19.28
C ASP A 31 -0.62 9.16 17.89
N TYR A 32 -1.76 8.46 17.74
CA TYR A 32 -2.56 8.43 16.51
C TYR A 32 -2.98 9.82 16.01
N ARG A 33 -3.16 10.77 16.94
CA ARG A 33 -3.46 12.18 16.63
C ARG A 33 -2.29 12.91 15.96
N TRP A 34 -1.10 12.32 16.01
CA TRP A 34 0.16 12.85 15.49
C TRP A 34 0.78 11.86 14.49
N ASN A 35 -0.03 10.98 13.89
CA ASN A 35 0.46 10.11 12.83
C ASN A 35 0.92 11.00 11.67
N ASN A 36 2.23 11.15 11.56
CA ASN A 36 2.85 11.79 10.43
C ASN A 36 2.45 10.98 9.20
N GLU A 37 1.96 11.67 8.17
CA GLU A 37 1.64 11.11 6.86
C GLU A 37 2.75 10.17 6.35
N LEU A 38 4.01 10.51 6.63
CA LEU A 38 5.17 9.69 6.32
C LEU A 38 5.16 8.31 7.01
N VAL A 39 4.68 8.20 8.25
CA VAL A 39 4.59 6.93 8.99
C VAL A 39 3.54 6.03 8.35
N ILE A 40 2.39 6.59 7.99
CA ILE A 40 1.32 5.86 7.30
C ILE A 40 1.83 5.36 5.95
N LYS A 41 2.40 6.25 5.12
CA LYS A 41 3.00 5.89 3.82
C LYS A 41 4.05 4.80 3.95
N THR A 42 4.91 4.90 4.96
CA THR A 42 5.96 3.91 5.22
C THR A 42 5.37 2.56 5.62
N ALA A 43 4.30 2.54 6.43
CA ALA A 43 3.63 1.29 6.81
C ALA A 43 3.02 0.58 5.59
N PHE A 44 2.31 1.32 4.74
CA PHE A 44 1.79 0.78 3.48
C PHE A 44 2.91 0.31 2.56
N LEU A 45 3.97 1.11 2.42
CA LEU A 45 5.13 0.74 1.61
C LEU A 45 5.73 -0.58 2.13
N VAL A 46 6.06 -0.70 3.41
CA VAL A 46 6.63 -1.94 3.97
C VAL A 46 5.72 -3.15 3.81
N VAL A 47 4.40 -2.99 3.99
CA VAL A 47 3.44 -4.10 3.87
C VAL A 47 3.24 -4.53 2.42
N LEU A 48 3.29 -3.58 1.49
CA LEU A 48 3.02 -3.79 0.08
C LEU A 48 4.29 -3.93 -0.78
N PHE A 49 5.48 -3.72 -0.21
CA PHE A 49 6.76 -3.79 -0.94
C PHE A 49 7.03 -5.24 -1.34
N SER A 50 6.42 -5.63 -2.46
CA SER A 50 6.64 -6.90 -3.11
C SER A 50 7.37 -6.63 -4.43
N ASP A 51 8.70 -6.77 -4.37
CA ASP A 51 9.63 -6.69 -5.51
C ASP A 51 9.32 -7.70 -6.65
N THR A 52 8.48 -8.67 -6.33
CA THR A 52 8.17 -9.81 -7.19
C THR A 52 7.08 -9.47 -8.19
N PHE A 53 5.96 -8.86 -7.77
CA PHE A 53 4.81 -8.62 -8.66
C PHE A 53 4.70 -7.19 -9.19
N TYR A 54 5.16 -6.21 -8.41
CA TYR A 54 4.90 -4.79 -8.68
C TYR A 54 6.19 -3.99 -8.76
N ILE A 55 6.15 -2.98 -9.63
CA ILE A 55 7.02 -1.81 -9.56
C ILE A 55 6.28 -0.81 -8.68
N MET A 56 6.84 -0.52 -7.51
CA MET A 56 6.25 0.44 -6.56
C MET A 56 6.98 1.78 -6.66
N ASP A 57 6.22 2.87 -6.66
CA ASP A 57 6.73 4.25 -6.64
C ASP A 57 5.92 5.08 -5.64
N SER A 58 6.60 5.88 -4.81
CA SER A 58 6.00 6.70 -3.75
C SER A 58 5.69 8.13 -4.18
N GLU A 59 6.15 8.54 -5.36
CA GLU A 59 5.85 9.86 -5.91
C GLU A 59 5.71 9.78 -7.43
N THR A 60 4.65 9.12 -7.89
CA THR A 60 4.36 9.12 -9.32
C THR A 60 3.71 10.45 -9.66
N ALA A 61 4.42 11.29 -10.42
CA ALA A 61 3.81 12.45 -11.07
C ALA A 61 2.86 11.93 -12.17
N ILE A 62 1.57 11.93 -11.88
CA ILE A 62 0.52 11.55 -12.84
C ILE A 62 -0.11 12.85 -13.34
N ASP A 63 -0.62 12.83 -14.57
CA ASP A 63 -1.17 13.99 -15.31
C ASP A 63 -2.25 14.82 -14.55
N LYS A 64 -2.74 14.32 -13.40
CA LYS A 64 -3.76 14.97 -12.53
C LYS A 64 -3.30 15.25 -11.09
N GLY A 65 -2.06 14.93 -10.70
CA GLY A 65 -1.55 15.13 -9.34
C GLY A 65 -0.39 14.19 -8.96
N TYR A 66 0.08 14.32 -7.72
CA TYR A 66 0.98 13.33 -7.12
C TYR A 66 0.13 12.25 -6.46
N ALA A 67 0.34 10.99 -6.84
CA ALA A 67 -0.15 9.88 -6.03
C ALA A 67 0.88 9.53 -4.97
N ASP A 68 0.39 9.26 -3.77
CA ASP A 68 1.21 8.96 -2.59
C ASP A 68 1.88 7.59 -2.68
N LEU A 69 1.24 6.65 -3.38
CA LEU A 69 1.81 5.36 -3.70
C LEU A 69 1.18 4.81 -4.98
N SER A 70 2.01 4.27 -5.87
CA SER A 70 1.55 3.48 -7.02
C SER A 70 2.15 2.09 -7.00
N LEU A 71 1.35 1.11 -7.41
CA LEU A 71 1.77 -0.26 -7.65
C LEU A 71 1.41 -0.64 -9.08
N ILE A 72 2.42 -0.71 -9.95
CA ILE A 72 2.24 -1.09 -11.34
C ILE A 72 2.76 -2.51 -11.55
N ILE A 73 1.92 -3.40 -12.09
CA ILE A 73 2.28 -4.79 -12.31
C ILE A 73 3.44 -4.88 -13.29
N ARG A 74 4.47 -5.65 -12.94
CA ARG A 74 5.60 -5.90 -13.82
C ARG A 74 5.14 -6.56 -15.13
N PRO A 75 5.71 -6.22 -16.30
CA PRO A 75 5.24 -6.73 -17.59
C PRO A 75 5.17 -8.26 -17.68
N ASP A 76 6.12 -8.96 -17.06
CA ASP A 76 6.21 -10.43 -17.02
C ASP A 76 5.18 -11.09 -16.07
N MET A 77 4.62 -10.31 -15.15
CA MET A 77 3.66 -10.75 -14.14
C MET A 77 2.20 -10.49 -14.54
N ARG A 78 1.92 -9.78 -15.64
CA ARG A 78 0.54 -9.51 -16.11
C ARG A 78 -0.28 -10.78 -16.41
N LYS A 79 0.37 -11.92 -16.60
CA LYS A 79 -0.28 -13.24 -16.73
C LYS A 79 -1.11 -13.64 -15.49
N TYR A 80 -0.84 -13.06 -14.33
CA TYR A 80 -1.52 -13.38 -13.07
C TYR A 80 -2.83 -12.61 -12.83
N ARG A 81 -3.28 -11.78 -13.79
CA ARG A 81 -4.55 -11.02 -13.71
C ARG A 81 -4.71 -10.20 -12.42
N LEU A 82 -3.60 -9.66 -11.93
CA LEU A 82 -3.60 -8.71 -10.82
C LEU A 82 -4.08 -7.33 -11.30
N LEU A 83 -4.33 -6.41 -10.37
CA LEU A 83 -4.73 -5.03 -10.66
C LEU A 83 -3.56 -4.05 -10.48
N ASP A 84 -3.46 -3.03 -11.33
CA ASP A 84 -2.62 -1.86 -11.06
C ASP A 84 -3.32 -1.02 -9.97
N HIS A 85 -2.59 -0.54 -8.96
CA HIS A 85 -3.18 0.20 -7.82
C HIS A 85 -2.61 1.60 -7.69
N LEU A 86 -3.47 2.53 -7.28
CA LEU A 86 -3.14 3.92 -6.96
C LEU A 86 -3.72 4.27 -5.60
N LEU A 87 -2.88 4.79 -4.70
CA LEU A 87 -3.29 5.26 -3.37
C LEU A 87 -3.09 6.78 -3.28
N GLU A 88 -4.13 7.46 -2.81
CA GLU A 88 -4.24 8.91 -2.59
C GLU A 88 -4.67 9.20 -1.14
#